data_AF-A0A948ZKS3-F1
#
_entry.id   AF-A0A948ZKS3-F1
#
_cell.length_a   1.000
_cell.length_b   1.000
_cell.length_c   1.000
_cell.angle_alpha   90.00
_cell.angle_beta   90.00
_cell.angle_gamma   90.00
#
_symmetry.space_group_name_H-M   'P 1'
#
loop_
_entity.id
_entity.type
_entity.pdbx_description
1 polymer ?
#
loop_
_entity_poly.entity_id
_entity_poly.type
_entity_poly.pdbx_seq_one_letter_code
_entity_poly.pdbx_strand_id
1 'polypeptide(L)'
;GLPAIALADPAILTAVGNDYDFSAVFTRQVEAWATPGDLAVGISTSGKSPNVLAALLAARQRGARTVALTGAAGESIMAEAADLVLAAPSSNTPRIQECHITIGHIVCELVEQHLEK
;
A
#
# COMPACT_ATOMS: atom_id res chain seq x y z
N GLY A 1 9.95 -18.92 3.09
CA GLY A 1 9.68 -17.48 3.20
C GLY A 1 8.89 -17.05 1.99
N LEU A 2 7.91 -16.17 2.16
CA LEU A 2 7.09 -15.66 1.07
C LEU A 2 7.69 -14.36 0.50
N PRO A 3 7.61 -14.13 -0.82
CA PRO A 3 8.14 -12.91 -1.42
C PRO A 3 7.29 -11.70 -1.03
N ALA A 4 7.92 -10.74 -0.33
CA ALA A 4 7.32 -9.45 0.00
C ALA A 4 8.43 -8.38 0.06
N ILE A 5 8.15 -7.18 -0.46
CA ILE A 5 9.12 -6.08 -0.52
C ILE A 5 8.47 -4.80 0.01
N ALA A 6 9.10 -4.15 0.99
CA ALA A 6 8.72 -2.82 1.45
C ALA A 6 9.44 -1.75 0.62
N LEU A 7 8.68 -0.83 0.00
CA LEU A 7 9.23 0.19 -0.91
C LEU A 7 9.74 1.46 -0.20
N ALA A 8 9.96 1.40 1.11
CA ALA A 8 10.34 2.54 1.94
C ALA A 8 11.85 2.63 2.20
N ASP A 9 12.67 2.29 1.18
CA ASP A 9 14.13 2.38 1.27
C ASP A 9 14.60 3.85 1.38
N PRO A 10 15.33 4.26 2.43
CA PRO A 10 15.71 5.65 2.65
C PRO A 10 16.53 6.28 1.51
N ALA A 11 17.38 5.49 0.83
CA ALA A 11 18.20 6.01 -0.26
C ALA A 11 17.34 6.28 -1.50
N ILE A 12 16.40 5.39 -1.83
CA ILE A 12 15.47 5.61 -2.94
C ILE A 12 14.51 6.76 -2.64
N LEU A 13 13.96 6.82 -1.42
CA LEU A 13 13.04 7.89 -1.02
C LEU A 13 13.70 9.27 -1.13
N THR A 14 14.95 9.40 -0.69
CA THR A 14 15.66 10.68 -0.76
C THR A 14 16.09 11.02 -2.18
N ALA A 15 16.65 10.07 -2.94
CA ALA A 15 17.07 10.32 -4.32
C ALA A 15 15.88 10.70 -5.23
N VAL A 16 14.78 9.94 -5.19
CA VAL A 16 13.61 10.22 -6.02
C VAL A 16 12.89 11.49 -5.56
N GLY A 17 12.79 11.71 -4.24
CA GLY A 17 12.18 12.91 -3.69
C GLY A 17 12.97 14.18 -4.02
N ASN A 18 14.30 14.10 -4.10
CA ASN A 18 15.19 15.20 -4.46
C ASN A 18 15.19 15.50 -5.97
N ASP A 19 15.28 14.47 -6.80
CA ASP A 19 15.49 14.63 -8.25
C ASP A 19 14.19 14.77 -9.04
N TYR A 20 13.06 14.35 -8.47
CA TYR A 20 11.76 14.36 -9.15
C TYR A 20 10.69 15.04 -8.29
N ASP A 21 9.92 14.27 -7.54
CA ASP A 21 8.88 14.77 -6.66
C ASP A 21 8.57 13.70 -5.60
N PHE A 22 8.19 14.14 -4.40
CA PHE A 22 7.88 13.21 -3.32
C PHE A 22 6.66 12.32 -3.63
N SER A 23 5.75 12.74 -4.54
CA SER A 23 4.65 11.90 -5.02
C SER A 23 5.11 10.69 -5.86
N ALA A 24 6.34 10.68 -6.37
CA ALA A 24 6.85 9.61 -7.24
C ALA A 24 7.71 8.56 -6.51
N VAL A 25 7.98 8.74 -5.21
CA VAL A 25 8.97 7.94 -4.45
C VAL A 25 8.67 6.44 -4.41
N PHE A 26 7.40 6.06 -4.48
CA PHE A 26 6.97 4.67 -4.55
C PHE A 26 6.68 4.21 -5.99
N THR A 27 6.14 5.11 -6.82
CA THR A 27 5.74 4.83 -8.21
C THR A 27 6.86 4.20 -9.02
N ARG A 28 8.08 4.76 -8.96
CA ARG A 28 9.22 4.22 -9.71
C ARG A 28 9.56 2.80 -9.35
N GLN A 29 9.49 2.47 -8.07
CA GLN A 29 9.79 1.13 -7.59
C GLN A 29 8.69 0.16 -8.05
N VAL A 30 7.43 0.58 -8.00
CA VAL A 30 6.30 -0.21 -8.52
C VAL A 30 6.45 -0.47 -10.03
N GLU A 31 6.78 0.55 -10.82
CA GLU A 31 6.99 0.38 -12.27
C GLU A 31 8.12 -0.60 -12.58
N ALA A 32 9.17 -0.62 -11.76
CA ALA A 32 10.32 -1.51 -11.92
C ALA A 32 10.01 -2.96 -11.51
N TRP A 33 9.32 -3.16 -10.39
CA TRP A 33 9.16 -4.49 -9.78
C TRP A 33 7.82 -5.16 -10.08
N ALA A 34 6.73 -4.40 -10.21
CA ALA A 34 5.40 -4.98 -10.31
C ALA A 34 5.16 -5.64 -11.68
N THR A 35 4.59 -6.83 -11.62
CA THR A 35 4.21 -7.67 -12.76
C THR A 35 2.77 -8.16 -12.63
N PRO A 36 2.14 -8.62 -13.72
CA PRO A 36 0.79 -9.17 -13.66
C PRO A 36 0.69 -10.33 -12.66
N GLY A 37 -0.26 -10.26 -11.74
CA GLY A 37 -0.45 -11.24 -10.67
C GLY A 37 0.15 -10.85 -9.32
N ASP A 38 1.01 -9.84 -9.27
CA ASP A 38 1.49 -9.29 -8.00
C ASP A 38 0.37 -8.56 -7.23
N LEU A 39 0.61 -8.31 -5.94
CA LEU A 39 -0.25 -7.53 -5.06
C LEU A 39 0.50 -6.30 -4.53
N ALA A 40 -0.03 -5.12 -4.79
CA ALA A 40 0.44 -3.87 -4.18
C ALA A 40 -0.46 -3.47 -3.01
N VAL A 41 0.16 -3.21 -1.85
CA VAL A 41 -0.53 -2.80 -0.62
C VAL A 41 -0.14 -1.37 -0.27
N GLY A 42 -1.08 -0.45 -0.38
CA GLY A 42 -0.90 0.96 -0.03
C GLY A 42 -1.42 1.24 1.38
N ILE A 43 -0.60 1.89 2.22
CA ILE A 43 -0.96 2.22 3.60
C ILE A 43 -0.99 3.74 3.76
N SER A 44 -2.14 4.29 4.17
CA SER A 44 -2.28 5.72 4.46
C SER A 44 -3.42 5.94 5.44
N THR A 45 -3.13 6.45 6.65
CA THR A 45 -4.18 6.67 7.66
C THR A 45 -5.25 7.69 7.20
N SER A 46 -4.87 8.66 6.36
CA SER A 46 -5.82 9.60 5.76
C SER A 46 -6.51 9.05 4.51
N GLY A 47 -5.91 8.02 3.88
CA GLY A 47 -6.35 7.53 2.57
C GLY A 47 -6.15 8.55 1.44
N LYS A 48 -5.32 9.59 1.67
CA LYS A 48 -5.13 10.76 0.79
C LYS A 48 -3.68 11.02 0.41
N SER A 49 -2.75 10.12 0.75
CA SER A 49 -1.34 10.29 0.44
C SER A 49 -1.09 10.23 -1.08
N PRO A 50 -0.66 11.32 -1.73
CA PRO A 50 -0.51 11.34 -3.20
C PRO A 50 0.54 10.34 -3.69
N ASN A 51 1.61 10.13 -2.93
CA ASN A 51 2.66 9.16 -3.25
C ASN A 51 2.16 7.70 -3.22
N VAL A 52 1.27 7.37 -2.29
CA VAL A 52 0.67 6.03 -2.22
C VAL A 52 -0.37 5.85 -3.31
N LEU A 53 -1.20 6.86 -3.58
CA LEU A 53 -2.16 6.83 -4.68
C LEU A 53 -1.48 6.61 -6.03
N ALA A 54 -0.44 7.38 -6.34
CA ALA A 54 0.32 7.25 -7.58
C ALA A 54 0.93 5.85 -7.75
N ALA A 55 1.46 5.27 -6.66
CA ALA A 55 2.00 3.93 -6.67
C ALA A 55 0.93 2.84 -6.92
N LEU A 56 -0.24 2.95 -6.29
CA LEU A 56 -1.35 2.02 -6.56
C LEU A 56 -1.84 2.12 -8.01
N LEU A 57 -1.94 3.33 -8.56
CA LEU A 57 -2.30 3.53 -9.97
C LEU A 57 -1.27 2.88 -10.90
N ALA A 58 0.02 3.06 -10.64
CA ALA A 58 1.07 2.41 -11.42
C ALA A 58 1.01 0.88 -11.29
N ALA A 59 0.76 0.34 -10.10
CA ALA A 59 0.65 -1.11 -9.91
C ALA A 59 -0.52 -1.69 -10.74
N ARG A 60 -1.66 -1.00 -10.73
CA ARG A 60 -2.81 -1.36 -11.55
C ARG A 60 -2.48 -1.33 -13.05
N GLN A 61 -1.77 -0.30 -13.52
CA GLN A 61 -1.32 -0.22 -14.92
C GLN A 61 -0.36 -1.35 -15.29
N ARG A 62 0.41 -1.87 -14.33
CA ARG A 62 1.29 -3.04 -14.48
C ARG A 62 0.57 -4.39 -14.39
N GLY A 63 -0.74 -4.39 -14.15
CA GLY A 63 -1.56 -5.61 -14.03
C GLY A 63 -1.53 -6.26 -12.64
N ALA A 64 -0.99 -5.57 -11.63
CA ALA A 64 -1.04 -6.02 -10.25
C ALA A 64 -2.43 -5.74 -9.64
N ARG A 65 -2.81 -6.57 -8.66
CA ARG A 65 -3.96 -6.30 -7.78
C ARG A 65 -3.56 -5.24 -6.76
N THR A 66 -4.54 -4.47 -6.29
CA THR A 66 -4.27 -3.35 -5.37
C THR A 66 -5.16 -3.40 -4.13
N VAL A 67 -4.56 -3.19 -2.96
CA VAL A 67 -5.26 -3.08 -1.67
C VAL A 67 -4.84 -1.77 -0.99
N ALA A 68 -5.79 -1.08 -0.37
CA ALA A 68 -5.56 0.13 0.41
C ALA A 68 -5.95 -0.07 1.88
N LEU A 69 -5.02 0.17 2.80
CA LEU A 69 -5.27 0.26 4.23
C LEU A 69 -5.43 1.73 4.61
N THR A 70 -6.63 2.11 5.06
CA THR A 70 -6.99 3.51 5.31
C THR A 70 -7.60 3.72 6.70
N GLY A 71 -7.80 4.98 7.09
CA GLY A 71 -8.70 5.33 8.20
C GLY A 71 -10.18 5.26 7.78
N ALA A 72 -11.05 5.98 8.48
CA ALA A 72 -12.49 5.97 8.18
C ALA A 72 -12.77 6.23 6.69
N ALA A 73 -13.63 5.38 6.09
CA ALA A 73 -13.80 5.25 4.64
C ALA A 73 -14.32 6.50 3.90
N GLY A 74 -14.78 7.54 4.61
CA GLY A 74 -15.61 8.61 4.05
C GLY A 74 -14.98 9.46 2.95
N GLU A 75 -13.65 9.46 2.76
CA GLU A 75 -12.99 10.41 1.83
C GLU A 75 -11.66 9.88 1.25
N SER A 76 -11.44 8.57 1.22
CA SER A 76 -10.17 8.05 0.68
C SER A 76 -10.16 8.09 -0.85
N ILE A 77 -9.33 8.99 -1.40
CA ILE A 77 -9.06 9.04 -2.85
C ILE A 77 -8.32 7.78 -3.33
N MET A 78 -7.67 7.03 -2.44
CA MET A 78 -7.03 5.75 -2.78
C MET A 78 -8.03 4.68 -3.21
N ALA A 79 -9.33 4.83 -2.92
CA ALA A 79 -10.38 3.95 -3.43
C ALA A 79 -10.47 3.95 -4.97
N GLU A 80 -10.02 5.02 -5.64
CA GLU A 80 -9.98 5.08 -7.12
C GLU A 80 -8.95 4.11 -7.72
N ALA A 81 -7.90 3.77 -6.95
CA ALA A 81 -6.79 2.93 -7.39
C ALA A 81 -6.77 1.53 -6.77
N ALA A 82 -7.56 1.29 -5.72
CA ALA A 82 -7.59 0.04 -4.96
C ALA A 82 -8.73 -0.89 -5.41
N ASP A 83 -8.44 -2.18 -5.60
CA ASP A 83 -9.47 -3.21 -5.79
C ASP A 83 -10.22 -3.52 -4.48
N LEU A 84 -9.55 -3.31 -3.34
CA LEU A 84 -10.11 -3.50 -2.00
C LEU A 84 -9.60 -2.41 -1.05
N VAL A 85 -10.53 -1.79 -0.31
CA VAL A 85 -10.22 -0.82 0.74
C VAL A 85 -10.54 -1.41 2.10
N LEU A 86 -9.52 -1.52 2.96
CA LEU A 86 -9.64 -1.90 4.36
C LEU A 86 -9.54 -0.65 5.23
N ALA A 87 -10.70 -0.05 5.50
CA ALA A 87 -10.82 1.17 6.29
C ALA A 87 -10.94 0.84 7.78
N ALA A 88 -9.98 1.31 8.59
CA ALA A 88 -10.11 1.28 10.04
C ALA A 88 -11.29 2.18 10.47
N PRO A 89 -12.17 1.75 11.40
CA PRO A 89 -13.35 2.51 11.81
C PRO A 89 -12.99 3.63 12.80
N SER A 90 -12.07 4.51 12.41
CA SER A 90 -11.52 5.57 13.26
C SER A 90 -10.99 6.72 12.41
N SER A 91 -11.04 7.94 12.96
CA SER A 91 -10.34 9.13 12.46
C SER A 91 -9.08 9.47 13.28
N ASN A 92 -8.81 8.71 14.35
CA ASN A 92 -7.65 8.89 15.22
C ASN A 92 -6.45 8.11 14.67
N THR A 93 -5.42 8.81 14.17
CA THR A 93 -4.23 8.22 13.52
C THR A 93 -3.58 7.09 14.32
N PRO A 94 -3.25 7.24 15.62
CA PRO A 94 -2.76 6.13 16.44
C PRO A 94 -3.66 4.88 16.43
N ARG A 95 -4.99 5.06 16.56
CA ARG A 95 -5.93 3.92 16.50
C ARG A 95 -5.96 3.27 15.12
N ILE A 96 -5.88 4.08 14.06
CA ILE A 96 -5.83 3.57 12.69
C ILE A 96 -4.57 2.73 12.47
N GLN A 97 -3.41 3.20 12.94
CA GLN A 97 -2.14 2.47 12.83
C GLN A 97 -2.17 1.15 13.60
N GLU A 98 -2.75 1.11 14.81
CA GLU A 98 -2.96 -0.14 15.55
C GLU A 98 -3.81 -1.12 14.74
N CYS A 99 -4.93 -0.66 14.15
CA CYS A 99 -5.74 -1.50 13.28
C CYS A 99 -4.95 -2.01 12.07
N HIS A 100 -4.13 -1.18 11.42
CA HIS A 100 -3.31 -1.59 10.28
C HIS A 100 -2.31 -2.68 10.65
N ILE A 101 -1.67 -2.58 11.83
CA ILE A 101 -0.77 -3.62 12.35
C ILE A 101 -1.54 -4.91 12.62
N THR A 102 -2.70 -4.83 13.28
CA THR A 102 -3.56 -6.01 13.52
C THR A 102 -4.01 -6.67 12.22
N ILE A 103 -4.42 -5.89 11.21
CA ILE A 103 -4.77 -6.41 9.89
C ILE A 103 -3.56 -7.13 9.27
N GLY A 104 -2.36 -6.56 9.35
CA GLY A 104 -1.14 -7.19 8.88
C GLY A 104 -0.91 -8.57 9.52
N HIS A 105 -1.07 -8.68 10.84
CA HIS A 105 -0.96 -9.96 11.54
C HIS A 105 -2.01 -10.98 11.11
N ILE A 106 -3.29 -10.56 10.97
CA ILE A 106 -4.38 -11.42 10.50
C ILE A 106 -4.09 -11.92 9.08
N VAL A 107 -3.60 -11.05 8.18
CA VAL A 107 -3.26 -11.45 6.81
C VAL A 107 -2.13 -12.48 6.80
N CYS A 108 -1.07 -12.28 7.60
CA CYS A 108 0.00 -13.27 7.72
C CYS A 108 -0.54 -14.63 8.20
N GLU A 109 -1.34 -14.64 9.26
CA GLU A 109 -1.94 -15.86 9.80
C GLU A 109 -2.83 -16.58 8.75
N LEU A 110 -3.69 -15.84 8.04
CA LEU A 110 -4.56 -16.40 7.01
C LEU A 110 -3.77 -16.95 5.82
N VAL A 111 -2.68 -16.27 5.42
CA VAL A 111 -1.81 -16.72 4.34
C VAL A 111 -1.08 -18.00 4.74
N GLU A 112 -0.54 -18.08 5.95
CA GLU A 112 0.09 -19.30 6.50
C GLU A 112 -0.91 -20.46 6.52
N GLN A 113 -2.10 -20.26 7.10
CA GLN A 113 -3.15 -21.28 7.14
C GLN A 113 -3.63 -21.75 5.75
N HIS A 114 -3.57 -20.86 4.75
CA HIS A 114 -3.96 -21.20 3.38
C HIS A 114 -2.88 -22.00 2.64
N LEU A 115 -1.60 -21.74 2.91
CA LEU A 115 -0.46 -22.35 2.23
C LEU A 115 0.08 -23.60 2.93
N GLU A 116 -0.10 -23.75 4.25
CA GLU A 116 0.35 -24.90 5.04
C GLU A 116 -0.64 -26.09 5.04
N LYS A 117 -1.47 -26.21 4.00
CA LYS A 117 -2.32 -27.40 3.77
C LYS A 117 -1.65 -28.42 2.87
#